data_AF-A0A6A6FV05-F1
#
_entry.id   AF-A0A6A6FV05-F1
#
_cell.length_a   1.000
_cell.length_b   1.000
_cell.length_c   1.000
_cell.angle_alpha   90.00
_cell.angle_beta   90.00
_cell.angle_gamma   90.00
#
_symmetry.space_group_name_H-M   'P 1'
#
loop_
_entity.id
_entity.type
_entity.pdbx_description
1 polymer ?
#
loop_
_entity_poly.entity_id
_entity_poly.type
_entity_poly.pdbx_seq_one_letter_code
_entity_poly.pdbx_strand_id
1 'polypeptide(L)'
;MTSIAASARAAHLDTASGALIASSPAISAYLQTQRTRVATTSSNSASKFQACLSCGTLLIAGWNANPIRPSKRTRQDRLNKNASTARKIKCSTCSTIQDTHVKVSKSNPIESTKSTSYPVAHAKPQREPSALSRQPAQISPAPAASEPAAPPSTNTPAEESKQSSSKKRSRNKKSTNDLQAMLANRKAASTASSKGFGLGLGDFIK
;
A
#
# COMPACT_ATOMS: atom_id res chain seq x y z
N MET A 1 22.87 -12.70 -13.66
CA MET A 1 22.51 -11.82 -14.79
C MET A 1 21.12 -12.21 -15.25
N THR A 2 20.17 -11.28 -15.26
CA THR A 2 18.80 -11.56 -15.68
C THR A 2 18.73 -11.60 -17.20
N SER A 3 18.03 -12.59 -17.76
CA SER A 3 17.81 -12.65 -19.21
C SER A 3 17.03 -11.42 -19.68
N ILE A 4 17.42 -10.85 -20.83
CA ILE A 4 16.72 -9.73 -21.49
C ILE A 4 15.25 -10.09 -21.69
N ALA A 5 14.96 -11.34 -22.04
CA ALA A 5 13.59 -11.83 -22.22
C ALA A 5 12.77 -11.76 -20.92
N ALA A 6 13.39 -12.02 -19.77
CA ALA A 6 12.72 -11.96 -18.46
C ALA A 6 12.38 -10.53 -18.07
N SER A 7 13.28 -9.57 -18.32
CA SER A 7 13.00 -8.16 -18.02
C SER A 7 11.92 -7.59 -18.95
N ALA A 8 11.95 -7.93 -20.25
CA ALA A 8 10.94 -7.53 -21.22
C ALA A 8 9.55 -8.07 -20.84
N ARG A 9 9.47 -9.34 -20.41
CA ARG A 9 8.23 -9.95 -19.91
C ARG A 9 7.72 -9.23 -18.66
N ALA A 10 8.60 -8.91 -17.70
CA ALA A 10 8.21 -8.20 -16.48
C ALA A 10 7.68 -6.79 -16.78
N ALA A 11 8.29 -6.07 -17.73
CA ALA A 11 7.82 -4.75 -18.18
C ALA A 11 6.46 -4.83 -18.89
N HIS A 12 6.25 -5.86 -19.73
CA HIS A 12 4.96 -6.10 -20.37
C HIS A 12 3.85 -6.38 -19.36
N LEU A 13 4.11 -7.25 -18.36
CA LEU A 13 3.15 -7.54 -17.29
C LEU A 13 2.79 -6.30 -16.47
N ASP A 14 3.77 -5.43 -16.17
CA ASP A 14 3.52 -4.17 -15.48
C ASP A 14 2.59 -3.25 -16.29
N THR A 15 2.92 -3.05 -17.57
CA THR A 15 2.14 -2.19 -18.47
C THR A 15 0.72 -2.70 -18.67
N ALA A 16 0.56 -4.01 -18.93
CA ALA A 16 -0.74 -4.64 -19.10
C ALA A 16 -1.60 -4.56 -17.83
N SER A 17 -1.00 -4.81 -16.65
CA SER A 17 -1.74 -4.71 -15.39
C SER A 17 -2.22 -3.28 -15.09
N GLY A 18 -1.44 -2.26 -15.45
CA GLY A 18 -1.81 -0.86 -15.29
C GLY A 18 -2.96 -0.47 -16.23
N ALA A 19 -2.96 -0.95 -17.48
CA ALA A 19 -4.04 -0.72 -18.42
C ALA A 19 -5.37 -1.35 -17.97
N LEU A 20 -5.30 -2.51 -17.33
CA LEU A 20 -6.48 -3.27 -16.87
C LEU A 20 -6.99 -2.87 -15.48
N ILE A 21 -6.34 -1.92 -14.80
CA ILE A 21 -6.67 -1.64 -13.39
C ILE A 21 -8.11 -1.12 -13.21
N ALA A 22 -8.61 -0.33 -14.17
CA ALA A 22 -9.94 0.26 -14.12
C ALA A 22 -11.03 -0.67 -14.67
N SER A 23 -10.72 -1.45 -15.71
CA SER A 23 -11.67 -2.35 -16.35
C SER A 23 -11.78 -3.71 -15.69
N SER A 24 -10.67 -4.26 -15.19
CA SER A 24 -10.62 -5.59 -14.59
C SER A 24 -9.54 -5.70 -13.49
N PRO A 25 -9.87 -5.26 -12.26
CA PRO A 25 -8.95 -5.30 -11.11
C PRO A 25 -8.43 -6.70 -10.78
N ALA A 26 -9.25 -7.75 -10.97
CA ALA A 26 -8.87 -9.13 -10.69
C ALA A 26 -7.74 -9.62 -11.62
N ILE A 27 -7.85 -9.33 -12.93
CA ILE A 27 -6.81 -9.68 -13.91
C ILE A 27 -5.55 -8.86 -13.65
N SER A 28 -5.69 -7.57 -13.35
CA SER A 28 -4.56 -6.71 -12.98
C SER A 28 -3.78 -7.28 -11.78
N ALA A 29 -4.49 -7.72 -10.73
CA ALA A 29 -3.88 -8.35 -9.57
C ALA A 29 -3.15 -9.66 -9.94
N TYR A 30 -3.77 -10.52 -10.76
CA TYR A 30 -3.15 -11.76 -11.23
C TYR A 30 -1.86 -11.50 -12.03
N LEU A 31 -1.86 -10.54 -12.96
CA LEU A 31 -0.68 -10.17 -13.74
C LEU A 31 0.46 -9.66 -12.85
N GLN A 32 0.15 -8.91 -11.80
CA GLN A 32 1.14 -8.46 -10.83
C GLN A 32 1.68 -9.61 -9.97
N THR A 33 0.85 -10.58 -9.59
CA THR A 33 1.33 -11.81 -8.93
C THR A 33 2.25 -12.62 -9.84
N GLN A 34 1.95 -12.71 -11.14
CA GLN A 34 2.84 -13.36 -12.10
C GLN A 34 4.16 -12.60 -12.26
N ARG A 35 4.09 -11.27 -12.29
CA ARG A 35 5.28 -10.42 -12.35
C ARG A 35 6.17 -10.61 -11.12
N THR A 36 5.63 -10.62 -9.90
CA THR A 36 6.44 -10.79 -8.69
C THR A 36 7.14 -12.15 -8.66
N ARG A 37 6.51 -13.21 -9.19
CA ARG A 37 7.16 -14.53 -9.36
C ARG A 37 8.33 -14.51 -10.34
N VAL A 38 8.25 -13.70 -11.40
CA VAL A 38 9.38 -13.50 -12.33
C VAL A 38 10.45 -12.62 -11.70
N ALA A 39 10.04 -11.58 -10.97
CA ALA A 39 10.91 -10.56 -10.41
C ALA A 39 11.75 -11.02 -9.21
N THR A 40 11.36 -12.07 -8.47
CA THR A 40 12.23 -12.63 -7.41
C THR A 40 13.61 -13.06 -7.91
N THR A 41 13.76 -13.27 -9.22
CA THR A 41 15.04 -13.58 -9.87
C THR A 41 15.80 -12.35 -10.38
N SER A 42 15.18 -11.17 -10.39
CA SER A 42 15.71 -9.95 -11.01
C SER A 42 15.71 -8.76 -10.06
N SER A 43 16.84 -8.06 -9.96
CA SER A 43 16.94 -6.83 -9.19
C SER A 43 15.87 -5.80 -9.61
N ASN A 44 15.17 -5.28 -8.60
CA ASN A 44 13.93 -4.50 -8.70
C ASN A 44 14.01 -3.34 -9.70
N SER A 45 13.37 -3.49 -10.86
CA SER A 45 12.96 -2.35 -11.67
C SER A 45 11.89 -1.55 -10.94
N ALA A 46 11.99 -0.21 -10.98
CA ALA A 46 11.04 0.67 -10.32
C ALA A 46 9.69 0.59 -11.04
N SER A 47 8.79 -0.24 -10.53
CA SER A 47 7.40 -0.25 -10.98
C SER A 47 6.74 1.09 -10.65
N LYS A 48 5.94 1.62 -11.58
CA LYS A 48 5.16 2.85 -11.34
C LYS A 48 4.14 2.66 -10.22
N PHE A 49 3.61 1.43 -10.12
CA PHE A 49 2.63 1.05 -9.12
C PHE A 49 3.24 0.01 -8.17
N GLN A 50 2.88 0.09 -6.89
CA GLN A 50 3.26 -0.92 -5.92
C GLN A 50 2.10 -1.89 -5.74
N ALA A 51 2.32 -3.18 -5.99
CA ALA A 51 1.30 -4.22 -5.74
C ALA A 51 1.24 -4.60 -4.25
N CYS A 52 0.09 -5.08 -3.80
CA CYS A 52 -0.06 -5.70 -2.50
C CYS A 52 0.68 -7.04 -2.47
N LEU A 53 1.57 -7.24 -1.51
CA LEU A 53 2.35 -8.48 -1.39
C LEU A 53 1.49 -9.72 -1.10
N SER A 54 0.31 -9.55 -0.49
CA SER A 54 -0.58 -10.66 -0.17
C SER A 54 -1.49 -11.04 -1.33
N CYS A 55 -2.18 -10.08 -1.95
CA CYS A 55 -3.23 -10.35 -2.94
C CYS A 55 -2.90 -9.89 -4.36
N GLY A 56 -1.73 -9.28 -4.60
CA GLY A 56 -1.33 -8.78 -5.93
C GLY A 56 -2.02 -7.50 -6.39
N THR A 57 -3.06 -7.04 -5.68
CA THR A 57 -3.80 -5.82 -6.06
C THR A 57 -2.88 -4.59 -6.10
N LEU A 58 -2.91 -3.83 -7.19
CA LEU A 58 -2.16 -2.57 -7.33
C LEU A 58 -2.62 -1.54 -6.30
N LEU A 59 -1.73 -1.05 -5.44
CA LEU A 59 -2.08 -0.08 -4.41
C LEU A 59 -2.06 1.35 -4.95
N ILE A 60 -3.25 1.94 -5.09
CA ILE A 60 -3.44 3.34 -5.43
C ILE A 60 -4.06 4.06 -4.23
N ALA A 61 -3.31 5.05 -3.72
CA ALA A 61 -3.74 5.86 -2.59
C ALA A 61 -5.08 6.55 -2.90
N GLY A 62 -6.07 6.35 -2.03
CA GLY A 62 -7.41 6.92 -2.18
C GLY A 62 -8.38 6.10 -3.04
N TRP A 63 -7.92 5.03 -3.70
CA TRP A 63 -8.80 4.14 -4.46
C TRP A 63 -8.98 2.78 -3.76
N ASN A 64 -7.90 2.03 -3.64
CA ASN A 64 -7.88 0.70 -3.02
C ASN A 64 -6.75 0.54 -1.99
N ALA A 65 -6.15 1.67 -1.60
CA ALA A 65 -5.08 1.72 -0.63
C ALA A 65 -5.27 2.92 0.30
N ASN A 66 -5.27 2.64 1.61
CA ASN A 66 -5.43 3.64 2.65
C ASN A 66 -4.07 3.91 3.31
N PRO A 67 -3.50 5.12 3.17
CA PRO A 67 -2.26 5.46 3.84
C PRO A 67 -2.50 5.50 5.36
N ILE A 68 -1.73 4.72 6.10
CA ILE A 68 -1.77 4.75 7.56
C ILE A 68 -0.93 5.95 8.00
N ARG A 69 -1.61 6.95 8.56
CA ARG A 69 -0.93 8.04 9.23
C ARG A 69 -0.27 7.46 10.49
N PRO A 70 1.06 7.58 10.65
CA PRO A 70 1.66 7.20 11.92
C PRO A 70 1.00 8.03 13.01
N SER A 71 0.74 7.41 14.17
CA SER A 71 0.36 8.17 15.37
C SER A 71 1.41 9.26 15.64
N LYS A 72 1.02 10.31 16.36
CA LYS A 72 1.87 11.47 16.70
C LYS A 72 3.32 11.03 16.90
N ARG A 73 4.21 11.43 15.98
CA ARG A 73 5.63 11.07 16.03
C ARG A 73 6.20 11.56 17.35
N THR A 74 6.85 10.66 18.07
CA THR A 74 7.50 10.99 19.34
C THR A 74 8.74 11.86 19.07
N ARG A 75 9.25 12.56 20.10
CA ARG A 75 10.51 13.31 20.00
C ARG A 75 11.67 12.39 19.56
N GLN A 76 11.63 11.13 19.99
CA GLN A 76 12.65 10.14 19.66
C GLN A 76 12.61 9.71 18.19
N ASP A 77 11.41 9.57 17.59
CA ASP A 77 11.26 9.30 16.15
C ASP A 77 11.84 10.44 15.28
N ARG A 78 11.81 11.68 15.80
CA ARG A 78 12.38 12.84 15.10
C ARG A 78 13.90 12.90 15.21
N LEU A 79 14.45 12.49 16.34
CA LEU A 79 15.89 12.48 16.58
C LEU A 79 16.59 11.35 15.81
N ASN A 80 15.86 10.28 15.54
CA ASN A 80 16.38 9.17 14.76
C ASN A 80 16.41 9.57 13.27
N LYS A 81 17.54 10.13 12.82
CA LYS A 81 17.77 10.52 11.41
C LYS A 81 17.64 9.33 10.43
N ASN A 82 17.69 8.11 10.97
CA ASN A 82 17.53 6.87 10.23
C ASN A 82 16.09 6.31 10.30
N ALA A 83 15.14 7.02 10.92
CA ALA A 83 13.73 6.63 10.89
C ALA A 83 13.28 6.62 9.43
N SER A 84 13.10 5.41 8.89
CA SER A 84 12.79 5.20 7.48
C SER A 84 11.62 6.07 7.08
N THR A 85 11.76 6.81 5.98
CA THR A 85 10.67 7.55 5.33
C THR A 85 9.62 6.64 4.70
N ALA A 86 9.60 5.35 5.09
CA ALA A 86 8.62 4.38 4.66
C ALA A 86 7.23 4.84 5.11
N ARG A 87 6.31 4.89 4.15
CA ARG A 87 4.90 5.13 4.43
C ARG A 87 4.20 3.79 4.52
N LYS A 88 3.45 3.56 5.60
CA LYS A 88 2.60 2.37 5.73
C LYS A 88 1.34 2.58 4.91
N ILE A 89 1.00 1.59 4.08
CA ILE A 89 -0.24 1.59 3.30
C ILE A 89 -1.00 0.31 3.61
N LYS A 90 -2.30 0.44 3.89
CA LYS A 90 -3.23 -0.67 4.08
C LYS A 90 -3.98 -0.96 2.79
N CYS A 91 -3.94 -2.19 2.31
CA CYS A 91 -4.76 -2.66 1.20
C CYS A 91 -6.24 -2.70 1.61
N SER A 92 -7.14 -2.15 0.80
CA SER A 92 -8.58 -2.22 1.10
C SER A 92 -9.14 -3.64 0.89
N THR A 93 -8.63 -4.36 -0.11
CA THR A 93 -9.12 -5.69 -0.50
C THR A 93 -8.86 -6.75 0.57
N CYS A 94 -7.63 -6.82 1.10
CA CYS A 94 -7.21 -7.89 2.02
C CYS A 94 -6.77 -7.37 3.39
N SER A 95 -6.88 -6.07 3.66
CA SER A 95 -6.43 -5.43 4.92
C SER A 95 -4.95 -5.57 5.26
N THR A 96 -4.12 -6.18 4.41
CA THR A 96 -2.68 -6.27 4.61
C THR A 96 -2.06 -4.88 4.67
N ILE A 97 -1.21 -4.68 5.66
CA ILE A 97 -0.39 -3.47 5.81
C ILE A 97 0.98 -3.76 5.24
N GLN A 98 1.45 -2.88 4.36
CA GLN A 98 2.81 -2.98 3.81
C GLN A 98 3.53 -1.64 3.87
N ASP A 99 4.85 -1.73 4.03
CA ASP A 99 5.74 -0.58 3.99
C ASP A 99 6.02 -0.22 2.52
N THR A 100 5.78 1.04 2.19
CA THR A 100 6.04 1.60 0.88
C THR A 100 7.24 2.52 0.98
N HIS A 101 8.32 2.15 0.29
CA HIS A 101 9.47 3.02 0.13
C HIS A 101 9.16 3.98 -1.00
N VAL A 102 8.67 5.17 -0.64
CA VAL A 102 8.66 6.28 -1.59
C VAL A 102 10.12 6.58 -1.87
N LYS A 103 10.61 6.13 -3.03
CA LYS A 103 11.83 6.69 -3.60
C LYS A 103 11.49 8.14 -3.86
N VAL A 104 11.79 8.99 -2.89
CA VAL A 104 11.96 10.42 -3.13
C VAL A 104 13.20 10.45 -4.02
N SER A 105 12.98 10.29 -5.33
CA SER A 105 13.96 10.70 -6.30
C SER A 105 14.33 12.11 -5.87
N LYS A 106 15.56 12.29 -5.41
CA LYS A 106 16.18 13.60 -5.30
C LYS A 106 16.32 14.10 -6.73
N SER A 107 15.21 14.35 -7.42
CA SER A 107 15.20 15.35 -8.46
C SER A 107 15.68 16.57 -7.70
N ASN A 108 16.90 17.02 -8.00
CA ASN A 108 17.36 18.34 -7.60
C ASN A 108 16.15 19.25 -7.79
N PRO A 109 15.77 20.05 -6.77
CA PRO A 109 14.69 21.00 -6.95
C PRO A 109 15.02 21.75 -8.23
N ILE A 110 14.29 21.43 -9.30
CA ILE A 110 14.32 22.23 -10.51
C ILE A 110 13.88 23.56 -9.95
N GLU A 111 14.81 24.50 -9.88
CA GLU A 111 14.54 25.87 -9.48
C GLU A 111 13.22 26.22 -10.14
N SER A 112 12.20 26.35 -9.30
CA SER A 112 10.86 26.70 -9.70
C SER A 112 11.00 28.10 -10.27
N THR A 113 11.35 28.18 -11.56
CA THR A 113 11.17 29.37 -12.36
C THR A 113 9.74 29.76 -12.10
N LYS A 114 9.58 30.91 -11.45
CA LYS A 114 8.29 31.45 -11.04
C LYS A 114 7.33 31.25 -12.19
N SER A 115 6.34 30.39 -11.97
CA SER A 115 5.13 30.32 -12.78
C SER A 115 4.53 31.71 -12.73
N THR A 116 4.93 32.55 -13.68
CA THR A 116 4.25 33.78 -14.00
C THR A 116 2.90 33.30 -14.52
N SER A 117 1.90 33.37 -13.65
CA SER A 117 0.51 33.18 -14.01
C SER A 117 0.16 34.24 -15.03
N TYR A 118 0.29 33.92 -16.32
CA TYR A 118 -0.35 34.71 -17.35
C TYR A 118 -1.86 34.61 -17.11
N PRO A 119 -2.59 35.72 -17.07
CA PRO A 119 -4.03 35.69 -16.94
C PRO A 119 -4.60 34.90 -18.12
N VAL A 120 -5.36 33.86 -17.80
CA VAL A 120 -6.14 33.08 -18.77
C VAL A 120 -7.14 34.05 -19.39
N ALA A 121 -6.83 34.55 -20.58
CA ALA A 121 -7.82 35.22 -21.40
C ALA A 121 -8.89 34.16 -21.75
N HIS A 122 -10.11 34.38 -21.27
CA HIS A 122 -11.28 33.59 -21.63
C HIS A 122 -11.44 33.59 -23.16
N ALA A 123 -10.99 32.53 -23.81
CA ALA A 123 -11.31 32.28 -25.21
C ALA A 123 -12.83 32.02 -25.31
N LYS A 124 -13.50 32.81 -26.14
CA LYS A 124 -14.93 32.67 -26.44
C LYS A 124 -15.25 31.25 -26.92
N PRO A 125 -16.41 30.68 -26.54
CA PRO A 125 -16.86 29.40 -27.06
C PRO A 125 -17.14 29.54 -28.56
N GLN A 126 -16.27 28.97 -29.39
CA GLN A 126 -16.53 28.86 -30.82
C GLN A 126 -17.48 27.68 -31.06
N ARG A 127 -18.66 28.01 -31.57
CA ARG A 127 -19.73 27.11 -32.00
C ARG A 127 -19.20 26.03 -32.96
N GLU A 128 -19.78 24.84 -32.82
CA GLU A 128 -19.65 23.69 -33.70
C GLU A 128 -19.82 24.00 -35.19
N PRO A 129 -19.32 23.08 -36.03
CA PRO A 129 -20.23 22.44 -36.96
C PRO A 129 -20.27 20.91 -36.79
N SER A 130 -21.44 20.46 -36.37
CA SER A 130 -22.25 19.39 -36.96
C SER A 130 -21.60 18.44 -37.99
N ALA A 131 -21.89 17.16 -37.74
CA ALA A 131 -22.05 16.07 -38.69
C ALA A 131 -20.77 15.52 -39.36
N LEU A 132 -20.38 14.31 -38.92
CA LEU A 132 -20.07 13.23 -39.86
C LEU A 132 -20.34 11.86 -39.20
N SER A 133 -21.45 11.30 -39.68
CA SER A 133 -21.63 9.90 -40.05
C SER A 133 -21.31 8.81 -39.02
N ARG A 134 -22.41 8.31 -38.44
CA ARG A 134 -22.59 6.89 -38.08
C ARG A 134 -21.86 5.96 -39.06
N GLN A 135 -21.04 5.07 -38.53
CA GLN A 135 -20.98 3.70 -39.02
C GLN A 135 -21.27 2.77 -37.83
N PRO A 136 -22.34 1.97 -37.87
CA PRO A 136 -22.49 0.84 -36.96
C PRO A 136 -21.50 -0.24 -37.39
N ALA A 137 -20.45 -0.45 -36.60
CA ALA A 137 -19.61 -1.63 -36.73
C ALA A 137 -20.48 -2.86 -36.45
N GLN A 138 -20.56 -3.73 -37.46
CA GLN A 138 -21.35 -4.94 -37.48
C GLN A 138 -20.99 -5.85 -36.30
N ILE A 139 -22.04 -6.23 -35.59
CA ILE A 139 -22.08 -7.32 -34.63
C ILE A 139 -21.70 -8.59 -35.38
N SER A 140 -20.50 -9.11 -35.11
CA SER A 140 -20.14 -10.46 -35.53
C SER A 140 -20.75 -11.45 -34.53
N PRO A 141 -21.46 -12.50 -35.00
CA PRO A 141 -22.11 -13.46 -34.14
C PRO A 141 -21.11 -14.33 -33.38
N ALA A 142 -21.45 -14.57 -32.12
CA ALA A 142 -20.80 -15.49 -31.21
C ALA A 142 -20.74 -16.92 -31.78
N PRO A 143 -19.59 -17.61 -31.71
CA PRO A 143 -19.56 -19.06 -31.84
C PRO A 143 -19.88 -19.71 -30.47
N ALA A 144 -21.00 -20.42 -30.47
CA ALA A 144 -21.32 -21.65 -29.74
C ALA A 144 -20.72 -21.83 -28.34
N ALA A 145 -21.62 -21.78 -27.35
CA ALA A 145 -21.49 -22.47 -26.08
C ALA A 145 -21.26 -23.97 -26.32
N SER A 146 -20.03 -24.43 -26.07
CA SER A 146 -19.77 -25.84 -25.79
C SER A 146 -19.74 -26.02 -24.28
N GLU A 147 -20.89 -26.47 -23.78
CA GLU A 147 -21.14 -27.14 -22.52
C GLU A 147 -20.28 -28.41 -22.41
N PRO A 148 -19.46 -28.58 -21.37
CA PRO A 148 -19.01 -29.90 -20.94
C PRO A 148 -19.78 -30.31 -19.69
N ALA A 149 -20.49 -31.42 -19.87
CA ALA A 149 -21.26 -32.18 -18.90
C ALA A 149 -20.59 -32.36 -17.52
N ALA A 150 -21.40 -32.22 -16.47
CA ALA A 150 -21.20 -32.92 -15.21
C ALA A 150 -21.32 -34.45 -15.44
N PRO A 151 -20.58 -35.29 -14.68
CA PRO A 151 -21.23 -36.05 -13.59
C PRO A 151 -20.24 -36.42 -12.45
N PRO A 152 -20.62 -37.28 -11.49
CA PRO A 152 -21.63 -37.10 -10.44
C PRO A 152 -21.00 -37.12 -9.03
N SER A 153 -21.83 -36.81 -8.04
CA SER A 153 -21.59 -36.89 -6.61
C SER A 153 -21.05 -38.26 -6.13
N THR A 154 -20.04 -38.22 -5.24
CA THR A 154 -19.76 -39.33 -4.31
C THR A 154 -19.42 -38.77 -2.93
N ASN A 155 -20.44 -38.80 -2.07
CA ASN A 155 -20.45 -39.12 -0.63
C ASN A 155 -19.15 -38.99 0.20
N THR A 156 -19.25 -38.15 1.22
CA THR A 156 -18.70 -38.27 2.61
C THR A 156 -18.63 -39.72 3.13
N PRO A 157 -17.71 -40.10 4.08
CA PRO A 157 -17.60 -39.46 5.40
C PRO A 157 -16.23 -39.47 6.13
N ALA A 158 -16.20 -38.64 7.18
CA ALA A 158 -15.63 -38.86 8.52
C ALA A 158 -14.10 -39.03 8.76
N GLU A 159 -13.68 -38.35 9.83
CA GLU A 159 -12.51 -38.61 10.71
C GLU A 159 -11.12 -38.39 10.06
N GLU A 160 -10.14 -37.76 10.68
CA GLU A 160 -9.71 -37.93 12.05
C GLU A 160 -8.77 -36.79 12.47
N SER A 161 -8.83 -36.44 13.75
CA SER A 161 -7.93 -35.53 14.45
C SER A 161 -6.47 -35.95 14.36
N LYS A 162 -5.55 -35.02 14.09
CA LYS A 162 -4.16 -35.10 14.59
C LYS A 162 -3.69 -33.75 15.13
N GLN A 163 -3.88 -33.59 16.44
CA GLN A 163 -3.09 -32.67 17.26
C GLN A 163 -1.62 -33.10 17.19
N SER A 164 -0.74 -32.23 16.68
CA SER A 164 0.71 -32.37 16.88
C SER A 164 1.15 -31.44 18.01
N SER A 165 1.30 -32.07 19.18
CA SER A 165 1.85 -31.48 20.38
C SER A 165 3.38 -31.35 20.26
N SER A 166 3.93 -30.43 21.06
CA SER A 166 5.29 -30.47 21.61
C SER A 166 6.48 -30.17 20.67
N LYS A 167 7.01 -28.95 20.80
CA LYS A 167 8.43 -28.76 21.18
C LYS A 167 8.66 -27.46 21.93
N LYS A 168 8.74 -27.62 23.26
CA LYS A 168 9.23 -26.69 24.27
C LYS A 168 10.58 -26.11 23.86
N ARG A 169 10.71 -24.78 23.86
CA ARG A 169 11.96 -24.09 24.21
C ARG A 169 11.71 -23.10 25.35
N SER A 170 12.74 -22.94 26.14
CA SER A 170 12.78 -22.66 27.57
C SER A 170 12.37 -21.24 28.00
N ARG A 171 11.66 -21.20 29.13
CA ARG A 171 11.69 -20.21 30.23
C ARG A 171 12.42 -18.88 29.95
N ASN A 172 11.65 -17.78 29.96
CA ASN A 172 12.03 -16.59 30.70
C ASN A 172 10.83 -16.12 31.52
N LYS A 173 10.82 -16.52 32.80
CA LYS A 173 9.81 -16.22 33.81
C LYS A 173 10.22 -14.92 34.51
N LYS A 174 9.86 -13.77 33.92
CA LYS A 174 9.92 -12.43 34.54
C LYS A 174 8.82 -11.55 33.93
N SER A 175 7.59 -11.66 34.41
CA SER A 175 6.55 -10.64 34.12
C SER A 175 5.40 -10.54 35.12
N THR A 176 5.37 -11.34 36.19
CA THR A 176 4.31 -11.22 37.21
C THR A 176 4.63 -10.23 38.33
N ASN A 177 5.74 -9.48 38.24
CA ASN A 177 6.14 -8.48 39.25
C ASN A 177 6.44 -7.09 38.66
N ASP A 178 6.04 -6.84 37.42
CA ASP A 178 6.28 -5.55 36.76
C ASP A 178 5.23 -4.50 37.18
N LEU A 179 3.99 -4.95 37.46
CA LEU A 179 2.92 -4.08 37.95
C LEU A 179 3.20 -3.55 39.36
N GLN A 180 3.80 -4.34 40.25
CA GLN A 180 4.17 -3.90 41.59
C GLN A 180 5.39 -2.96 41.56
N ALA A 181 6.33 -3.18 40.63
CA ALA A 181 7.45 -2.25 40.38
C ALA A 181 6.97 -0.89 39.83
N MET A 182 5.96 -0.88 38.94
CA MET A 182 5.36 0.38 38.46
C MET A 182 4.62 1.14 39.58
N LEU A 183 4.03 0.45 40.55
CA LEU A 183 3.35 1.09 41.68
C LEU A 183 4.34 1.68 42.72
N ALA A 184 5.49 1.05 42.95
CA ALA A 184 6.51 1.57 43.86
C ALA A 184 7.14 2.90 43.35
N ASN A 185 7.35 3.04 42.04
CA ASN A 185 7.90 4.27 41.45
C ASN A 185 6.94 5.47 41.51
N ARG A 186 5.62 5.26 41.63
CA ARG A 186 4.66 6.37 41.80
C ARG A 186 4.68 6.97 43.21
N LYS A 187 4.98 6.18 44.25
CA LYS A 187 5.04 6.68 45.63
C LYS A 187 6.30 7.51 45.93
N ALA A 188 7.39 7.31 45.17
CA ALA A 188 8.60 8.11 45.31
C ALA A 188 8.53 9.48 44.58
N ALA A 189 7.59 9.64 43.64
CA ALA A 189 7.43 10.88 42.86
C ALA A 189 6.44 11.88 43.50
N SER A 190 5.66 11.49 44.51
CA SER A 190 4.68 12.37 45.17
C SER A 190 5.26 13.20 46.32
N THR A 191 6.52 13.03 46.68
CA THR A 191 7.18 13.79 47.76
C THR A 191 8.38 14.62 47.30
N ALA A 192 8.70 14.62 46.00
CA ALA A 192 9.78 15.42 45.44
C ALA A 192 9.24 16.61 44.63
N SER A 193 9.19 17.75 45.30
CA SER A 193 9.55 19.06 44.74
C SER A 193 8.60 19.71 43.73
N SER A 194 7.79 20.61 44.27
CA SER A 194 7.38 21.85 43.63
C SER A 194 8.58 22.61 43.05
N LYS A 195 8.92 22.42 41.78
CA LYS A 195 9.85 23.30 41.08
C LYS A 195 9.60 23.38 39.57
N GLY A 196 8.92 24.46 39.20
CA GLY A 196 9.25 25.23 38.00
C GLY A 196 8.79 24.69 36.65
N PHE A 197 7.54 24.98 36.29
CA PHE A 197 7.23 25.41 34.92
C PHE A 197 6.68 26.83 35.01
N GLY A 198 7.60 27.81 34.99
CA GLY A 198 7.33 29.24 35.10
C GLY A 198 6.77 29.83 33.80
N LEU A 199 5.58 29.38 33.39
CA LEU A 199 4.77 30.06 32.39
C LEU A 199 3.51 30.55 33.08
N GLY A 200 3.66 31.64 33.81
CA GLY A 200 2.54 32.34 34.43
C GLY A 200 1.70 33.02 33.36
N LEU A 201 0.38 33.01 33.55
CA LEU A 201 -0.62 33.60 32.66
C LEU A 201 -0.41 35.11 32.37
N GLY A 202 0.44 35.79 33.15
CA GLY A 202 0.75 37.21 33.01
C GLY A 202 1.66 37.57 31.83
N ASP A 203 2.36 36.61 31.22
CA ASP A 203 3.25 36.87 30.06
C ASP A 203 2.49 37.00 28.72
N PHE A 204 1.18 36.72 28.70
CA PHE A 204 0.36 36.75 27.48
C PHE A 204 -0.56 37.97 27.39
N ILE A 205 -0.50 38.89 28.35
CA ILE A 205 -1.28 40.13 28.32
C ILE A 205 -0.30 41.29 28.12
N LYS A 206 -0.16 41.73 26.87
CA LYS A 206 0.41 43.03 26.50
C LYS A 206 -0.48 43.70 25.47
#